data_AF-A0A3B8LMI9-F1
#
_entry.id   AF-A0A3B8LMI9-F1
#
_cell.length_a   1.000
_cell.length_b   1.000
_cell.length_c   1.000
_cell.angle_alpha   90.00
_cell.angle_beta   90.00
_cell.angle_gamma   90.00
#
_symmetry.space_group_name_H-M   'P 1'
#
loop_
_entity.id
_entity.type
_entity.pdbx_description
1 polymer ?
#
loop_
_entity_poly.entity_id
_entity_poly.type
_entity_poly.pdbx_seq_one_letter_code
_entity_poly.pdbx_strand_id
1 'polypeptide(L)'
;LLDKVALESPLSLYSLLHSQGALNHMKYNEPKMDQLLDKLLASKGDKETRLLMKSFRSLVMKDLPIFPLKPLEGHVGLSRKLKHVIIHPFDLFHFFGQWR
;
A
#
# COMPACT_ATOMS: atom_id res chain seq x y z
N LEU A 1 12.12 7.69 -3.85
CA LEU A 1 10.90 8.07 -3.08
C LEU A 1 9.91 6.91 -2.97
N LEU A 2 9.57 6.22 -4.06
CA LEU A 2 8.58 5.12 -4.04
C LEU A 2 9.02 3.82 -3.33
N ASP A 3 10.31 3.61 -3.11
CA ASP A 3 10.79 2.44 -2.32
C ASP A 3 10.41 2.52 -0.84
N LYS A 4 10.02 3.71 -0.37
CA LYS A 4 9.54 3.98 0.99
C LYS A 4 8.04 4.26 1.08
N VAL A 5 7.33 4.28 -0.05
CA VAL A 5 5.87 4.22 0.00
C VAL A 5 5.57 2.80 0.44
N ALA A 6 4.99 2.68 1.66
CA ALA A 6 4.46 1.44 2.16
C ALA A 6 3.80 0.70 1.00
N LEU A 7 4.21 -0.54 0.76
CA LEU A 7 3.59 -1.38 -0.27
C LEU A 7 2.12 -1.50 0.13
N GLU A 8 1.30 -0.60 -0.40
CA GLU A 8 -0.13 -0.71 -0.31
C GLU A 8 -0.49 -2.07 -0.90
N SER A 9 -1.38 -2.79 -0.20
CA SER A 9 -1.79 -4.11 -0.67
C SER A 9 -2.28 -4.01 -2.12
N PRO A 10 -2.08 -5.04 -2.94
CA PRO A 10 -2.61 -5.06 -4.31
C PRO A 10 -4.09 -4.66 -4.40
N LEU A 11 -4.88 -5.01 -3.37
CA LEU A 11 -6.28 -4.62 -3.24
C LEU A 11 -6.50 -3.12 -3.04
N SER A 12 -5.65 -2.46 -2.26
CA SER A 12 -5.73 -1.01 -2.03
C SER A 12 -5.38 -0.26 -3.31
N LEU A 13 -4.30 -0.66 -3.98
CA LEU A 13 -3.90 -0.10 -5.27
C LEU A 13 -4.96 -0.28 -6.34
N TYR A 14 -5.58 -1.48 -6.41
CA TYR A 14 -6.71 -1.75 -7.29
C TYR A 14 -7.86 -0.79 -7.03
N SER A 15 -8.28 -0.66 -5.77
CA SER A 15 -9.42 0.18 -5.39
C SER A 15 -9.21 1.65 -5.78
N LEU A 16 -7.97 2.15 -5.73
CA LEU A 16 -7.63 3.55 -6.02
C LEU A 16 -7.40 3.86 -7.50
N LEU A 17 -6.76 2.95 -8.25
CA LEU A 17 -6.22 3.24 -9.58
C LEU A 17 -6.80 2.38 -10.71
N HIS A 18 -7.55 1.33 -10.42
CA HIS A 18 -8.27 0.58 -11.45
C HIS A 18 -9.49 1.39 -11.93
N SER A 19 -9.82 1.33 -13.22
CA SER A 19 -10.98 2.07 -13.78
C SER A 19 -12.31 1.70 -13.13
N GLN A 20 -12.42 0.46 -12.63
CA GLN A 20 -13.56 -0.07 -11.87
C GLN A 20 -13.34 -0.07 -10.34
N GLY A 21 -12.28 0.58 -9.86
CA GLY A 21 -11.95 0.63 -8.44
C GLY A 21 -12.99 1.42 -7.64
N ALA A 22 -13.41 0.89 -6.49
CA ALA A 22 -14.43 1.51 -5.63
C ALA A 22 -14.01 2.89 -5.07
N LEU A 23 -12.70 3.19 -5.03
CA LEU A 23 -12.13 4.42 -4.50
C LEU A 23 -11.49 5.29 -5.60
N ASN A 24 -11.73 4.99 -6.88
CA ASN A 24 -11.20 5.77 -8.01
C ASN A 24 -12.04 7.04 -8.24
N HIS A 25 -11.97 7.96 -7.29
CA HIS A 25 -12.67 9.26 -7.36
C HIS A 25 -12.07 10.20 -8.43
N MET A 26 -10.84 9.92 -8.87
CA MET A 26 -10.14 10.69 -9.90
C MET A 26 -10.61 10.35 -11.31
N LYS A 27 -11.41 9.28 -11.47
CA LYS A 27 -11.82 8.72 -12.77
C LYS A 27 -10.63 8.39 -13.67
N TYR A 28 -9.52 7.96 -13.08
CA TYR A 28 -8.35 7.53 -13.81
C TYR A 28 -8.71 6.28 -14.64
N ASN A 29 -8.36 6.29 -15.92
CA ASN A 29 -8.70 5.21 -16.86
C ASN A 29 -7.54 5.01 -17.84
N GLU A 30 -6.73 3.99 -17.56
CA GLU A 30 -5.62 3.58 -18.42
C GLU A 30 -5.63 2.04 -18.52
N PRO A 31 -5.96 1.46 -19.70
CA PRO A 31 -6.09 0.01 -19.86
C PRO A 31 -4.84 -0.78 -19.45
N LYS A 32 -3.63 -0.22 -19.62
CA LYS A 32 -2.41 -0.88 -19.16
C LYS A 32 -2.31 -0.95 -17.64
N MET A 33 -2.84 0.06 -16.94
CA MET A 33 -2.90 0.05 -15.48
C MET A 33 -3.87 -1.03 -15.01
N ASP A 34 -5.07 -1.10 -15.61
CA ASP A 34 -6.09 -2.08 -15.26
C ASP A 34 -5.55 -3.52 -15.39
N GLN A 35 -4.99 -3.85 -16.55
CA GLN A 35 -4.38 -5.17 -16.81
C GLN A 35 -3.27 -5.52 -15.82
N LEU A 36 -2.51 -4.52 -15.37
CA LEU A 36 -1.41 -4.73 -14.44
C LEU A 36 -1.91 -4.98 -13.02
N LEU A 37 -2.94 -4.25 -12.60
CA LEU A 37 -3.58 -4.40 -11.30
C LEU A 37 -4.33 -5.74 -11.20
N ASP A 38 -4.98 -6.19 -12.27
CA ASP A 38 -5.57 -7.53 -12.36
C ASP A 38 -4.53 -8.63 -12.14
N LYS A 39 -3.37 -8.52 -12.80
CA LYS A 39 -2.25 -9.46 -12.63
C LYS A 39 -1.68 -9.42 -11.22
N LEU A 40 -1.58 -8.23 -10.62
CA LEU A 40 -1.10 -8.07 -9.25
C LEU A 40 -2.03 -8.76 -8.24
N LEU A 41 -3.34 -8.61 -8.39
CA LEU A 41 -4.34 -9.30 -7.56
C LEU A 41 -4.29 -10.82 -7.72
N ALA A 42 -4.05 -11.31 -8.94
CA ALA A 42 -3.96 -12.74 -9.22
C ALA A 42 -2.62 -13.37 -8.83
N SER A 43 -1.56 -12.58 -8.62
CA SER A 43 -0.22 -13.07 -8.32
C SER A 43 -0.17 -13.80 -6.97
N LYS A 44 0.47 -14.97 -6.94
CA LYS A 44 0.52 -15.84 -5.74
C LYS A 44 1.91 -15.94 -5.10
N GLY A 45 2.90 -15.25 -5.65
CA GLY A 45 4.29 -15.40 -5.22
C GLY A 45 5.09 -14.10 -5.22
N ASP A 46 5.92 -13.93 -4.20
CA ASP A 46 6.74 -12.75 -3.95
C ASP A 46 7.53 -12.25 -5.16
N LYS A 47 8.12 -13.18 -5.93
CA LYS A 47 8.95 -12.82 -7.08
C LYS A 47 8.12 -12.19 -8.21
N GLU A 48 6.95 -12.76 -8.50
CA GLU A 48 6.04 -12.27 -9.53
C GLU A 48 5.45 -10.91 -9.12
N THR A 49 4.97 -10.81 -7.88
CA THR A 49 4.43 -9.57 -7.33
C THR A 49 5.46 -8.44 -7.37
N ARG A 50 6.73 -8.70 -7.02
CA ARG A 50 7.80 -7.69 -7.11
C ARG A 50 8.05 -7.19 -8.52
N LEU A 51 8.04 -8.09 -9.51
CA LEU A 51 8.22 -7.72 -10.92
C LEU A 51 7.04 -6.88 -11.42
N LEU A 52 5.81 -7.30 -11.15
CA LEU A 52 4.62 -6.54 -11.50
C LEU A 52 4.59 -5.17 -10.81
N MET A 53 5.05 -5.10 -9.54
CA MET A 53 5.13 -3.83 -8.82
C MET A 53 6.15 -2.86 -9.39
N LYS A 54 7.25 -3.35 -9.95
CA LYS A 54 8.20 -2.50 -10.67
C LYS A 54 7.55 -1.88 -11.91
N SER A 55 6.81 -2.66 -12.68
CA SER A 55 6.07 -2.16 -13.85
C SER A 55 5.01 -1.13 -13.44
N PHE A 56 4.33 -1.37 -12.33
CA PHE A 56 3.28 -0.49 -11.82
C PHE A 56 3.85 0.88 -11.46
N ARG A 57 4.94 0.88 -10.69
CA ARG A 57 5.62 2.12 -10.30
C ARG A 57 6.10 2.90 -11.52
N SER A 58 6.61 2.22 -12.54
CA SER A 58 7.03 2.86 -13.79
C SER A 58 5.85 3.57 -14.48
N LEU A 59 4.70 2.91 -14.56
CA LEU A 59 3.50 3.48 -15.18
C LEU A 59 2.93 4.64 -14.36
N VAL A 60 2.82 4.50 -13.04
CA VAL A 60 2.39 5.60 -12.14
C VAL A 60 3.30 6.81 -12.28
N MET A 61 4.62 6.63 -12.36
CA MET A 61 5.55 7.75 -12.50
C MET A 61 5.49 8.41 -13.88
N LYS A 62 5.09 7.66 -14.90
CA LYS A 62 4.92 8.19 -16.26
C LYS A 62 3.65 9.03 -16.37
N ASP A 63 2.54 8.51 -15.84
CA ASP A 63 1.22 9.10 -16.05
C ASP A 63 0.83 10.06 -14.90
N LEU A 64 1.51 9.96 -13.75
CA LEU A 64 1.30 10.75 -12.54
C LEU A 64 -0.18 10.87 -12.09
N PRO A 65 -0.96 9.77 -12.05
CA PRO A 65 -2.34 9.84 -11.57
C PRO A 65 -2.43 10.19 -10.07
N ILE A 66 -1.38 9.85 -9.33
CA ILE A 66 -1.20 10.17 -7.92
C ILE A 66 0.21 10.72 -7.72
N PHE A 67 0.32 11.81 -6.96
CA PHE A 67 1.60 12.40 -6.60
C PHE A 67 1.85 12.19 -5.10
N PRO A 68 2.72 11.23 -4.72
CA PRO A 68 3.02 11.02 -3.31
C PRO A 68 3.80 12.22 -2.75
N LEU A 69 3.18 12.96 -1.82
CA LEU A 69 3.76 14.17 -1.22
C LEU A 69 4.81 13.84 -0.15
N LYS A 70 4.41 13.15 0.92
CA LYS A 70 5.29 12.73 2.02
C LYS A 70 4.73 11.45 2.66
N PRO A 71 5.57 10.48 3.06
CA PRO A 71 5.12 9.39 3.92
C PRO A 71 4.55 9.94 5.23
N LEU A 72 3.47 9.32 5.71
CA LEU A 72 2.90 9.63 7.03
C LEU A 72 3.89 9.24 8.13
N GLU A 73 4.20 10.19 9.00
CA GLU A 73 5.00 9.95 10.21
C GLU A 73 4.06 9.76 11.40
N GLY A 74 3.84 8.51 11.80
CA GLY A 74 3.09 8.18 13.01
C GLY A 74 3.90 8.50 14.25
N HIS A 75 3.37 9.37 15.12
CA HIS A 75 3.91 9.60 16.47
C HIS A 75 3.00 8.94 17.49
N VAL A 76 3.59 8.27 18.48
CA VAL A 76 2.86 7.51 19.48
C VAL A 76 3.32 7.93 20.88
N GLY A 77 2.37 8.38 21.71
CA GLY A 77 2.60 8.65 23.14
C GLY A 77 2.22 7.43 23.98
N LEU A 78 3.15 6.95 24.82
CA LEU A 78 2.92 5.84 25.75
C LEU A 78 2.98 6.31 27.20
N SER A 79 2.02 5.88 28.01
CA SER A 79 2.09 6.08 29.47
C SER A 79 3.20 5.21 30.07
N ARG A 80 3.92 5.75 31.08
CA ARG A 80 4.93 5.01 31.86
C ARG A 80 4.38 3.77 32.57
N LYS A 81 3.06 3.64 32.68
CA LYS A 81 2.38 2.48 33.28
C LYS A 81 2.28 1.28 32.32
N LEU A 82 2.41 1.50 31.02
CA LEU A 82 2.31 0.43 30.02
C LEU A 82 3.62 -0.37 29.96
N LYS A 83 3.51 -1.69 29.95
CA LYS A 83 4.63 -2.63 29.77
C LYS A 83 4.34 -3.53 28.57
N HIS A 84 5.37 -4.01 27.88
CA HIS A 84 5.28 -4.94 26.76
C HIS A 84 4.42 -4.45 25.57
N VAL A 85 4.54 -3.16 25.21
CA VAL A 85 3.85 -2.61 24.04
C VAL A 85 4.68 -2.82 22.78
N ILE A 86 4.05 -3.36 21.72
CA ILE A 86 4.62 -3.43 20.37
C ILE A 86 3.89 -2.40 19.51
N ILE A 87 4.67 -1.56 18.82
CA ILE A 87 4.15 -0.60 17.83
C ILE A 87 4.29 -1.26 16.46
N HIS A 88 3.16 -1.54 15.81
CA HIS A 88 3.15 -2.10 14.46
C HIS A 88 3.30 -0.98 13.41
N PRO A 89 4.08 -1.19 12.33
CA PRO A 89 4.36 -0.15 11.33
C PRO A 89 3.15 0.27 10.47
N PHE A 90 2.06 -0.49 10.48
CA PHE A 90 0.94 -0.27 9.55
C PHE A 90 -0.41 0.02 10.20
N ASP A 91 -0.60 -0.18 11.51
CA ASP A 91 -1.86 0.19 12.19
C ASP A 91 -1.74 0.14 13.72
N LEU A 92 -2.61 0.94 14.35
CA LEU A 92 -2.86 1.19 15.78
C LEU A 92 -2.48 0.07 16.78
N PHE A 93 -2.09 0.49 17.99
CA PHE A 93 -1.67 -0.35 19.13
C PHE A 93 -2.28 -1.76 19.17
N HIS A 94 -1.43 -2.78 19.12
CA HIS A 94 -1.85 -4.16 19.40
C HIS A 94 -1.39 -4.55 20.81
N PHE A 95 -2.34 -4.89 21.68
CA PHE A 95 -2.05 -5.51 22.97
C PHE A 95 -2.15 -7.03 22.80
N PHE A 96 -1.01 -7.72 22.72
CA PHE A 96 -1.02 -9.18 22.84
C PHE A 96 -1.10 -9.54 24.32
N GLY A 97 -2.25 -10.07 24.74
CA GLY A 97 -2.54 -10.32 26.15
C GLY A 97 -1.54 -11.24 26.85
N GLN A 98 -0.88 -12.17 26.15
CA GLN A 98 0.01 -13.16 26.78
C GLN A 98 1.02 -13.68 25.75
N TRP A 99 2.29 -13.26 25.85
CA TRP A 99 3.39 -14.14 25.46
C TRP A 99 3.75 -14.95 26.70
N ARG A 100 3.59 -16.27 26.63
CA ARG A 100 4.21 -17.21 27.56
C ARG A 100 5.65 -17.45 27.13
#